data_AF-A0A656JJ63-F1
#
_entry.id   AF-A0A656JJ63-F1
#
_cell.length_a   1.000
_cell.length_b   1.000
_cell.length_c   1.000
_cell.angle_alpha   90.00
_cell.angle_beta   90.00
_cell.angle_gamma   90.00
#
_symmetry.space_group_name_H-M   'P 1'
#
loop_
_entity.id
_entity.type
_entity.pdbx_description
1 polymer ?
#
loop_
_entity_poly.entity_id
_entity_poly.type
_entity_poly.pdbx_seq_one_letter_code
_entity_poly.pdbx_strand_id
1 'polypeptide(L)'
;MATAVGLASRVQTVETKVTSIEGVNTAQSQQITGLQTSLDGKASASSVQSLGNRVTDAEGKLTSQGSAITAINTELAGKASSTTVQALSNTVTQQGQDIKAQGQAITSVTASLGNSGGQNLFFNPTFNKESASLGTAEGWITDSGASDGTGVPSIVPSWLVSSEKSQRLDVTGLNLSNSYRGIRVSPASYRPKVTAGNSVVASCYVRATAGLAFKIFIQGVNAAGTDAVTVSGPLIVATGGTQRIVYDYP
;
A
#
# COMPACT_ATOMS: atom_id res chain seq x y z
N MET A 1 -16.19 79.06 -112.53
CA MET A 1 -15.51 79.42 -111.27
C MET A 1 -16.11 78.72 -110.03
N ALA A 2 -17.43 78.58 -109.89
CA ALA A 2 -18.07 78.01 -108.68
C ALA A 2 -17.66 76.55 -108.32
N THR A 3 -17.41 75.68 -109.30
CA THR A 3 -17.01 74.27 -109.08
C THR A 3 -15.57 74.11 -108.57
N ALA A 4 -14.64 74.96 -109.02
CA ALA A 4 -13.26 74.96 -108.57
C ALA A 4 -13.13 75.47 -107.12
N VAL A 5 -13.95 76.47 -106.74
CA VAL A 5 -14.04 76.99 -105.36
C VAL A 5 -14.61 75.94 -104.41
N GLY A 6 -15.65 75.20 -104.84
CA GLY A 6 -16.22 74.09 -104.05
C GLY A 6 -15.23 72.93 -103.85
N LEU A 7 -14.42 72.62 -104.87
CA LEU A 7 -13.33 71.63 -104.75
C LEU A 7 -12.26 72.10 -103.76
N ALA A 8 -11.78 73.34 -103.87
CA ALA A 8 -10.78 73.91 -102.97
C ALA A 8 -11.23 73.88 -101.49
N SER A 9 -12.50 74.23 -101.22
CA SER A 9 -13.06 74.17 -99.86
C SER A 9 -13.11 72.75 -99.29
N ARG A 10 -13.49 71.76 -100.11
CA ARG A 10 -13.47 70.35 -99.72
C ARG A 10 -12.05 69.86 -99.47
N VAL A 11 -11.10 70.26 -100.31
CA VAL A 11 -9.67 69.94 -100.15
C VAL A 11 -9.16 70.52 -98.83
N GLN A 12 -9.39 71.79 -98.55
CA GLN A 12 -9.02 72.44 -97.28
C GLN A 12 -9.61 71.72 -96.05
N THR A 13 -10.87 71.28 -96.16
CA THR A 13 -11.56 70.53 -95.10
C THR A 13 -10.93 69.15 -94.89
N VAL A 14 -10.60 68.46 -95.97
CA VAL A 14 -9.92 67.14 -95.93
C VAL A 14 -8.52 67.29 -95.35
N GLU A 15 -7.74 68.27 -95.79
CA GLU A 15 -6.40 68.58 -95.25
C GLU A 15 -6.47 68.80 -93.74
N THR A 16 -7.41 69.62 -93.28
CA THR A 16 -7.61 69.87 -91.85
C THR A 16 -7.94 68.59 -91.07
N LYS A 17 -8.83 67.74 -91.61
CA LYS A 17 -9.17 66.43 -90.99
C LYS A 17 -7.98 65.48 -90.98
N VAL A 18 -7.20 65.43 -92.06
CA VAL A 18 -5.99 64.62 -92.15
C VAL A 18 -4.99 65.05 -91.10
N THR A 19 -4.69 66.35 -90.98
CA THR A 19 -3.81 66.88 -89.92
C THR A 19 -4.33 66.54 -88.51
N SER A 20 -5.64 66.60 -88.28
CA SER A 20 -6.23 66.20 -87.00
C SER A 20 -6.07 64.70 -86.71
N ILE A 21 -6.30 63.85 -87.71
CA ILE A 21 -6.11 62.39 -87.61
C ILE A 21 -4.64 62.07 -87.33
N GLU A 22 -3.70 62.71 -88.01
CA GLU A 22 -2.26 62.56 -87.78
C GLU A 22 -1.88 62.91 -86.34
N GLY A 23 -2.47 63.97 -85.77
CA GLY A 23 -2.33 64.33 -84.37
C GLY A 23 -2.88 63.26 -83.41
N VAL A 24 -4.09 62.75 -83.66
CA VAL A 24 -4.69 61.67 -82.87
C VAL A 24 -3.85 60.39 -82.95
N ASN A 25 -3.39 60.03 -84.14
CA ASN A 25 -2.58 58.84 -84.37
C ASN A 25 -1.23 58.94 -83.65
N THR A 26 -0.63 60.13 -83.64
CA THR A 26 0.58 60.41 -82.85
C THR A 26 0.33 60.23 -81.35
N ALA A 27 -0.77 60.78 -80.83
CA ALA A 27 -1.13 60.63 -79.42
C ALA A 27 -1.41 59.17 -79.03
N GLN A 28 -2.14 58.43 -79.87
CA GLN A 28 -2.40 57.00 -79.67
C GLN A 28 -1.11 56.18 -79.68
N SER A 29 -0.20 56.45 -80.60
CA SER A 29 1.12 55.81 -80.66
C SER A 29 1.92 56.04 -79.37
N GLN A 30 1.91 57.27 -78.85
CA GLN A 30 2.54 57.60 -77.57
C GLN A 30 1.87 56.88 -76.39
N GLN A 31 0.53 56.81 -76.35
CA GLN A 31 -0.21 56.07 -75.32
C GLN A 31 0.08 54.57 -75.36
N ILE A 32 0.13 53.96 -76.55
CA ILE A 32 0.47 52.54 -76.73
C ILE A 32 1.88 52.26 -76.23
N THR A 33 2.84 53.12 -76.57
CA THR A 33 4.23 53.02 -76.08
C THR A 33 4.29 53.11 -74.56
N GLY A 34 3.53 54.04 -73.97
CA GLY A 34 3.41 54.18 -72.52
C GLY A 34 2.76 52.98 -71.84
N LEU A 35 1.70 52.42 -72.44
CA LEU A 35 1.05 51.20 -71.97
C LEU A 35 1.98 50.00 -72.06
N GLN A 36 2.75 49.86 -73.14
CA GLN A 36 3.76 48.81 -73.29
C GLN A 36 4.82 48.92 -72.19
N THR A 37 5.38 50.11 -71.97
CA THR A 37 6.38 50.33 -70.92
C THR A 37 5.81 50.06 -69.51
N SER A 38 4.58 50.50 -69.25
CA SER A 38 3.91 50.27 -67.96
C SER A 38 3.60 48.78 -67.74
N LEU A 39 3.14 48.10 -68.79
CA LEU A 39 2.88 46.66 -68.77
C LEU A 39 4.17 45.90 -68.57
N ASP A 40 5.25 46.22 -69.28
CA ASP A 40 6.56 45.59 -69.11
C ASP A 40 7.12 45.84 -67.71
N GLY A 41 6.82 46.98 -67.08
CA GLY A 41 7.17 47.27 -65.69
C GLY A 41 6.36 46.46 -64.67
N LYS A 42 5.04 46.33 -64.86
CA LYS A 42 4.14 45.57 -63.97
C LYS A 42 4.24 44.06 -64.16
N ALA A 43 4.40 43.62 -65.40
CA ALA A 43 4.74 42.27 -65.81
C ALA A 43 6.25 42.02 -65.74
N SER A 44 7.05 42.99 -65.27
CA SER A 44 8.49 42.84 -65.24
C SER A 44 8.81 41.60 -64.45
N ALA A 45 9.57 40.73 -65.10
CA ALA A 45 10.06 39.47 -64.55
C ALA A 45 10.55 39.64 -63.10
N SER A 46 11.04 40.81 -62.70
CA SER A 46 11.46 41.13 -61.33
C SER A 46 10.41 40.83 -60.23
N SER A 47 9.14 41.19 -60.41
CA SER A 47 8.10 40.99 -59.39
C SER A 47 7.67 39.52 -59.32
N VAL A 48 7.54 38.88 -60.49
CA VAL A 48 7.23 37.44 -60.62
C VAL A 48 8.39 36.60 -60.08
N GLN A 49 9.63 36.97 -60.37
CA GLN A 49 10.85 36.34 -59.87
C GLN A 49 10.94 36.46 -58.35
N SER A 50 10.65 37.65 -57.80
CA SER A 50 10.65 37.87 -56.35
C SER A 50 9.61 37.01 -55.64
N LEU A 51 8.41 36.89 -56.22
CA LEU A 51 7.38 35.99 -55.71
C LEU A 51 7.81 34.52 -55.83
N GLY A 52 8.39 34.12 -56.96
CA GLY A 52 8.92 32.78 -57.17
C GLY A 52 9.97 32.40 -56.12
N ASN A 53 10.94 33.28 -55.87
CA ASN A 53 11.96 33.06 -54.84
C ASN A 53 11.33 32.90 -53.44
N ARG A 54 10.37 33.77 -53.09
CA ARG A 54 9.65 33.67 -51.80
C ARG A 54 8.85 32.38 -51.67
N VAL A 55 8.26 31.89 -52.76
CA VAL A 55 7.52 30.63 -52.80
C VAL A 55 8.47 29.46 -52.61
N THR A 56 9.58 29.41 -53.34
CA THR A 56 10.62 28.38 -53.19
C THR A 56 11.17 28.33 -51.75
N ASP A 57 11.45 29.49 -51.15
CA ASP A 57 11.90 29.58 -49.76
C ASP A 57 10.84 29.08 -48.77
N ALA A 58 9.57 29.39 -49.01
CA ALA A 58 8.46 28.93 -48.19
C ALA A 58 8.29 27.42 -48.29
N GLU A 59 8.38 26.84 -49.50
CA GLU A 59 8.30 25.40 -49.75
C GLU A 59 9.44 24.64 -49.06
N GLY A 60 10.66 25.17 -49.10
CA GLY A 60 11.81 24.60 -48.39
C GLY A 60 11.63 24.62 -46.86
N LYS A 61 11.12 25.73 -46.31
CA LYS A 61 10.80 25.85 -44.88
C LYS A 61 9.67 24.89 -44.48
N LEU A 62 8.62 24.77 -45.29
CA LEU A 62 7.49 23.85 -45.04
C LEU A 62 7.95 22.39 -45.05
N THR A 63 8.81 22.00 -46.00
CA THR A 63 9.40 20.66 -46.05
C THR A 63 10.22 20.35 -44.80
N SER A 64 11.04 21.31 -44.36
CA SER A 64 11.84 21.19 -43.14
C SER A 64 10.96 21.06 -41.89
N GLN A 65 9.90 21.87 -41.78
CA GLN A 65 8.93 21.80 -40.69
C GLN A 65 8.16 20.47 -40.69
N GLY A 66 7.73 19.97 -41.85
CA GLY A 66 7.06 18.66 -41.97
C GLY A 66 7.94 17.50 -41.50
N SER A 67 9.23 17.57 -41.81
CA SER A 67 10.22 16.60 -41.34
C SER A 67 10.41 16.66 -39.83
N ALA A 68 10.52 17.86 -39.25
CA ALA A 68 10.62 18.06 -37.81
C ALA A 68 9.37 17.57 -37.07
N ILE A 69 8.17 17.85 -37.59
CA ILE A 69 6.89 17.36 -37.03
C ILE A 69 6.84 15.83 -37.03
N THR A 70 7.29 15.20 -38.12
CA THR A 70 7.33 13.73 -38.22
C THR A 70 8.29 13.11 -37.20
N ALA A 71 9.46 13.73 -37.00
CA ALA A 71 10.42 13.31 -35.98
C ALA A 71 9.84 13.47 -34.56
N ILE A 72 9.20 14.60 -34.27
CA ILE A 72 8.52 14.85 -32.99
C ILE A 72 7.42 13.82 -32.74
N ASN A 73 6.59 13.51 -33.73
CA ASN A 73 5.53 12.51 -33.58
C ASN A 73 6.08 11.11 -33.29
N THR A 74 7.19 10.74 -33.93
CA THR A 74 7.86 9.45 -33.70
C THR A 74 8.46 9.38 -32.31
N GLU A 75 9.17 10.44 -31.89
CA GLU A 75 9.76 10.51 -30.56
C GLU A 75 8.68 10.55 -29.46
N LEU A 76 7.63 11.33 -29.66
CA LEU A 76 6.50 11.41 -28.73
C LEU A 76 5.79 10.07 -28.61
N ALA A 77 5.53 9.35 -29.71
CA ALA A 77 4.97 8.00 -29.66
C ALA A 77 5.89 7.02 -28.92
N GLY A 78 7.22 7.15 -29.08
CA GLY A 78 8.20 6.35 -28.35
C GLY A 78 8.25 6.67 -26.85
N LYS A 79 8.16 7.94 -26.45
CA LYS A 79 8.12 8.37 -25.03
C LYS A 79 6.76 8.12 -24.38
N ALA A 80 5.68 8.24 -25.14
CA ALA A 80 4.32 7.92 -24.72
C ALA A 80 4.05 6.41 -24.77
N SER A 81 4.95 5.62 -25.37
CA SER A 81 4.88 4.16 -25.37
C SER A 81 4.76 3.71 -23.93
N SER A 82 3.56 3.22 -23.63
CA SER A 82 3.08 2.92 -22.30
C SER A 82 3.90 1.85 -21.60
N THR A 83 4.85 1.21 -22.28
CA THR A 83 5.68 0.13 -21.76
C THR A 83 6.47 0.55 -20.53
N THR A 84 7.12 1.71 -20.52
CA THR A 84 7.90 2.15 -19.33
C THR A 84 6.98 2.51 -18.17
N VAL A 85 5.88 3.22 -18.45
CA VAL A 85 4.89 3.59 -17.43
C VAL A 85 4.16 2.37 -16.88
N GLN A 86 3.84 1.39 -17.73
CA GLN A 86 3.23 0.10 -17.34
C GLN A 86 4.21 -0.76 -16.57
N ALA A 87 5.47 -0.85 -16.99
CA ALA A 87 6.50 -1.56 -16.23
C ALA A 87 6.69 -0.95 -14.83
N LEU A 88 6.71 0.38 -14.74
CA LEU A 88 6.77 1.07 -13.45
C LEU A 88 5.49 0.83 -12.63
N SER A 89 4.31 0.92 -13.24
CA SER A 89 3.03 0.66 -12.57
C SER A 89 2.93 -0.76 -12.03
N ASN A 90 3.37 -1.75 -12.81
CA ASN A 90 3.44 -3.16 -12.38
C ASN A 90 4.41 -3.33 -11.21
N THR A 91 5.59 -2.70 -11.30
CA THR A 91 6.61 -2.75 -10.24
C THR A 91 6.08 -2.13 -8.93
N VAL A 92 5.47 -0.96 -9.00
CA VAL A 92 4.89 -0.27 -7.84
C VAL A 92 3.74 -1.08 -7.24
N THR A 93 2.93 -1.73 -8.08
CA THR A 93 1.84 -2.60 -7.61
C THR A 93 2.40 -3.81 -6.86
N GLN A 94 3.41 -4.47 -7.41
CA GLN A 94 4.07 -5.62 -6.76
C GLN A 94 4.70 -5.20 -5.42
N GLN A 95 5.42 -4.08 -5.40
CA GLN A 95 5.98 -3.52 -4.17
C GLN A 95 4.90 -3.24 -3.12
N GLY A 96 3.75 -2.69 -3.52
CA GLY A 96 2.62 -2.46 -2.62
C GLY A 96 2.06 -3.76 -2.01
N GLN A 97 2.00 -4.84 -2.80
CA GLN A 97 1.60 -6.15 -2.30
C GLN A 97 2.63 -6.74 -1.32
N ASP A 98 3.91 -6.67 -1.66
CA ASP A 98 5.00 -7.19 -0.83
C ASP A 98 5.09 -6.44 0.51
N ILE A 99 4.97 -5.10 0.49
CA ILE A 99 4.95 -4.26 1.70
C ILE A 99 3.77 -4.65 2.59
N LYS A 100 2.59 -4.90 2.02
CA LYS A 100 1.42 -5.32 2.80
C LYS A 100 1.64 -6.68 3.46
N ALA A 101 2.19 -7.65 2.73
CA ALA A 101 2.51 -8.97 3.27
C ALA A 101 3.55 -8.88 4.40
N GLN A 102 4.60 -8.09 4.21
CA GLN A 102 5.60 -7.82 5.23
C GLN A 102 4.99 -7.15 6.47
N GLY A 103 4.09 -6.18 6.29
CA GLY A 103 3.37 -5.54 7.40
C GLY A 103 2.55 -6.53 8.23
N GLN A 104 1.84 -7.46 7.57
CA GLN A 104 1.10 -8.53 8.26
C GLN A 104 2.03 -9.48 9.02
N ALA A 105 3.16 -9.85 8.42
CA ALA A 105 4.16 -10.69 9.07
C ALA A 105 4.74 -10.01 10.33
N ILE A 106 5.06 -8.71 10.24
CA ILE A 106 5.55 -7.92 11.38
C ILE A 106 4.50 -7.89 12.50
N THR A 107 3.23 -7.63 12.20
CA THR A 107 2.15 -7.67 13.21
C THR A 107 2.06 -9.03 13.90
N SER A 108 2.16 -10.12 13.14
CA SER A 108 2.16 -11.48 13.69
C SER A 108 3.37 -11.75 14.59
N VAL A 109 4.55 -11.26 14.21
CA VAL A 109 5.78 -11.37 15.00
C VAL A 109 5.66 -10.57 16.30
N THR A 110 5.16 -9.33 16.25
CA THR A 110 4.94 -8.50 17.45
C THR A 110 3.98 -9.19 18.43
N ALA A 111 2.88 -9.76 17.94
CA ALA A 111 1.94 -10.51 18.77
C ALA A 111 2.59 -11.76 19.39
N SER A 112 3.38 -12.49 18.61
CA SER A 112 4.09 -13.70 19.06
C SER A 112 5.15 -13.39 20.12
N LEU A 113 5.88 -12.28 19.97
CA LEU A 113 6.85 -11.79 20.95
C LEU A 113 6.18 -11.36 22.25
N GLY A 114 5.05 -10.66 22.19
CA GLY A 114 4.28 -10.29 23.38
C GLY A 114 3.87 -11.51 24.21
N ASN A 115 3.53 -12.62 23.55
CA ASN A 115 3.17 -13.87 24.22
C ASN A 115 4.39 -14.73 24.64
N SER A 116 5.54 -14.63 23.95
CA SER A 116 6.73 -15.47 24.20
C SER A 116 7.78 -14.81 25.11
N GLY A 117 7.74 -13.49 25.28
CA GLY A 117 8.70 -12.72 26.08
C GLY A 117 8.49 -12.79 27.60
N GLY A 118 7.43 -13.45 28.07
CA GLY A 118 7.22 -13.68 29.50
C GLY A 118 8.19 -14.72 30.03
N GLN A 119 9.09 -14.33 30.94
CA GLN A 119 9.86 -15.31 31.73
C GLN A 119 8.86 -16.22 32.48
N ASN A 120 9.11 -17.53 32.50
CA ASN A 120 8.34 -18.40 33.39
C ASN A 120 8.73 -18.09 34.83
N LEU A 121 7.81 -17.49 35.58
CA LEU A 121 8.07 -17.03 36.94
C LEU A 121 7.92 -18.14 37.97
N PHE A 122 7.35 -19.30 37.60
CA PHE A 122 7.17 -20.41 38.51
C PHE A 122 8.48 -21.19 38.71
N PHE A 123 8.77 -21.48 39.97
CA PHE A 123 9.79 -22.48 40.30
C PHE A 123 9.27 -23.89 39.97
N ASN A 124 10.16 -24.75 39.45
CA ASN A 124 9.86 -26.14 39.11
C ASN A 124 8.56 -26.31 38.28
N PRO A 125 8.38 -25.58 37.16
CA PRO A 125 7.13 -25.52 36.42
C PRO A 125 6.81 -26.83 35.67
N THR A 126 7.81 -27.70 35.52
CA THR A 126 7.70 -29.02 34.88
C THR A 126 7.62 -30.16 35.91
N PHE A 127 7.54 -29.82 37.21
CA PHE A 127 7.39 -30.76 38.33
C PHE A 127 8.49 -31.84 38.43
N ASN A 128 9.64 -31.63 37.79
CA ASN A 128 10.73 -32.61 37.72
C ASN A 128 11.39 -32.89 39.07
N LYS A 129 11.35 -31.92 39.98
CA LYS A 129 11.89 -32.06 41.33
C LYS A 129 10.76 -32.37 42.31
N GLU A 130 10.72 -33.60 42.81
CA GLU A 130 9.80 -33.98 43.89
C GLU A 130 10.26 -33.38 45.22
N SER A 131 9.31 -33.03 46.09
CA SER A 131 9.57 -32.50 47.42
C SER A 131 9.89 -33.63 48.41
N ALA A 132 10.24 -33.28 49.66
CA ALA A 132 10.35 -34.27 50.73
C ALA A 132 8.99 -34.92 51.10
N SER A 133 7.87 -34.27 50.75
CA SER A 133 6.54 -34.87 50.85
C SER A 133 6.24 -35.65 49.57
N LEU A 134 6.17 -36.98 49.71
CA LEU A 134 5.93 -37.88 48.59
C LEU A 134 4.67 -37.50 47.82
N GLY A 135 4.76 -37.57 46.50
CA GLY A 135 3.68 -37.27 45.56
C GLY A 135 3.50 -35.80 45.23
N THR A 136 4.29 -34.87 45.82
CA THR A 136 4.15 -33.44 45.58
C THR A 136 5.46 -32.81 45.09
N ALA A 137 5.38 -31.94 44.09
CA ALA A 137 6.53 -31.24 43.53
C ALA A 137 7.11 -30.18 44.50
N GLU A 138 8.44 -30.04 44.54
CA GLU A 138 9.09 -29.01 45.37
C GLU A 138 8.67 -27.60 44.93
N GLY A 139 8.36 -26.75 45.91
CA GLY A 139 7.82 -25.40 45.70
C GLY A 139 6.31 -25.35 45.51
N TRP A 140 5.65 -26.51 45.52
CA TRP A 140 4.20 -26.66 45.41
C TRP A 140 3.64 -27.40 46.61
N ILE A 141 2.38 -27.14 46.93
CA ILE A 141 1.58 -27.92 47.86
C ILE A 141 0.22 -28.21 47.24
N THR A 142 -0.43 -29.27 47.70
CA THR A 142 -1.86 -29.46 47.45
C THR A 142 -2.69 -28.82 48.55
N ASP A 143 -3.84 -28.28 48.18
CA ASP A 143 -4.78 -27.69 49.12
C ASP A 143 -6.23 -28.07 48.83
N SER A 144 -7.09 -27.78 49.80
CA SER A 144 -8.50 -28.17 49.75
C SER A 144 -9.37 -27.11 50.39
N GLY A 145 -10.52 -26.85 49.78
CA GLY A 145 -11.63 -26.14 50.42
C GLY A 145 -12.44 -27.04 51.35
N ALA A 146 -13.49 -26.48 51.95
CA ALA A 146 -14.44 -27.24 52.77
C ALA A 146 -15.05 -28.41 51.97
N SER A 147 -14.71 -29.65 52.35
CA SER A 147 -15.20 -30.83 51.65
C SER A 147 -14.99 -32.13 52.44
N ASP A 148 -15.89 -33.08 52.21
CA ASP A 148 -15.83 -34.45 52.75
C ASP A 148 -15.06 -35.42 51.82
N GLY A 149 -14.53 -34.91 50.70
CA GLY A 149 -13.84 -35.70 49.67
C GLY A 149 -12.35 -35.97 49.95
N THR A 150 -11.69 -36.70 49.07
CA THR A 150 -10.23 -36.96 49.14
C THR A 150 -9.47 -36.30 47.98
N GLY A 151 -8.17 -36.08 48.16
CA GLY A 151 -7.24 -35.64 47.12
C GLY A 151 -5.87 -36.25 47.37
N VAL A 152 -5.50 -37.27 46.60
CA VAL A 152 -4.25 -38.02 46.78
C VAL A 152 -3.23 -37.56 45.73
N PRO A 153 -2.18 -36.81 46.11
CA PRO A 153 -1.19 -36.32 45.16
C PRO A 153 -0.23 -37.42 44.72
N SER A 154 0.21 -37.36 43.48
CA SER A 154 1.31 -38.19 42.96
C SER A 154 2.10 -37.45 41.87
N ILE A 155 3.38 -37.77 41.74
CA ILE A 155 4.20 -37.34 40.59
C ILE A 155 4.23 -38.47 39.57
N VAL A 156 3.81 -38.16 38.34
CA VAL A 156 3.75 -39.12 37.23
C VAL A 156 4.56 -38.63 36.02
N PRO A 157 4.96 -39.49 35.07
CA PRO A 157 5.53 -39.04 33.81
C PRO A 157 4.59 -38.05 33.09
N SER A 158 5.15 -37.00 32.50
CA SER A 158 4.38 -36.04 31.72
C SER A 158 3.86 -36.67 30.43
N TRP A 159 2.60 -36.39 30.10
CA TRP A 159 1.98 -36.79 28.83
C TRP A 159 2.27 -35.81 27.68
N LEU A 160 2.93 -34.68 27.97
CA LEU A 160 3.31 -33.67 26.98
C LEU A 160 4.77 -33.85 26.54
N VAL A 161 5.66 -34.09 27.50
CA VAL A 161 7.10 -34.19 27.27
C VAL A 161 7.62 -35.39 28.05
N SER A 162 8.13 -36.40 27.35
CA SER A 162 8.50 -37.69 27.95
C SER A 162 9.63 -37.61 28.99
N SER A 163 10.48 -36.58 28.91
CA SER A 163 11.56 -36.32 29.88
C SER A 163 11.11 -35.56 31.12
N GLU A 164 9.84 -35.13 31.19
CA GLU A 164 9.31 -34.33 32.28
C GLU A 164 8.30 -35.08 33.15
N LYS A 165 7.83 -34.43 34.21
CA LYS A 165 6.83 -34.96 35.14
C LYS A 165 5.55 -34.13 35.13
N SER A 166 4.53 -34.65 35.78
CA SER A 166 3.27 -33.95 36.01
C SER A 166 2.82 -34.18 37.44
N GLN A 167 2.31 -33.12 38.07
CA GLN A 167 1.56 -33.24 39.31
C GLN A 167 0.18 -33.82 39.00
N ARG A 168 -0.10 -35.01 39.53
CA ARG A 168 -1.43 -35.64 39.49
C ARG A 168 -2.09 -35.51 40.86
N LEU A 169 -3.42 -35.43 40.86
CA LEU A 169 -4.25 -35.45 42.05
C LEU A 169 -5.46 -36.34 41.79
N ASP A 170 -5.54 -37.46 42.50
CA ASP A 170 -6.69 -38.36 42.44
C ASP A 170 -7.74 -37.89 43.46
N VAL A 171 -8.94 -37.53 42.97
CA VAL A 171 -9.93 -36.80 43.76
C VAL A 171 -11.26 -37.54 43.88
N THR A 172 -11.94 -37.36 45.00
CA THR A 172 -13.32 -37.83 45.22
C THR A 172 -14.17 -36.74 45.87
N GLY A 173 -15.50 -36.83 45.77
CA GLY A 173 -16.42 -35.95 46.51
C GLY A 173 -16.39 -34.46 46.13
N LEU A 174 -15.90 -34.11 44.93
CA LEU A 174 -15.95 -32.73 44.43
C LEU A 174 -17.36 -32.35 43.96
N ASN A 175 -17.74 -31.09 44.20
CA ASN A 175 -19.00 -30.49 43.76
C ASN A 175 -18.79 -29.01 43.38
N LEU A 176 -19.78 -28.41 42.71
CA LEU A 176 -19.71 -27.02 42.22
C LEU A 176 -20.03 -25.96 43.28
N SER A 177 -20.42 -26.34 44.50
CA SER A 177 -20.92 -25.40 45.51
C SER A 177 -19.83 -24.81 46.40
N ASN A 178 -18.94 -25.64 46.97
CA ASN A 178 -17.84 -25.13 47.80
C ASN A 178 -16.64 -26.09 47.97
N SER A 179 -16.51 -27.10 47.11
CA SER A 179 -15.49 -28.14 47.28
C SER A 179 -14.47 -28.07 46.16
N TYR A 180 -13.21 -27.83 46.51
CA TYR A 180 -12.11 -27.81 45.55
C TYR A 180 -10.92 -28.63 46.04
N ARG A 181 -10.14 -29.11 45.08
CA ARG A 181 -8.79 -29.62 45.28
C ARG A 181 -7.87 -28.81 44.39
N GLY A 182 -6.78 -28.32 44.96
CA GLY A 182 -5.89 -27.38 44.31
C GLY A 182 -4.44 -27.80 44.45
N ILE A 183 -3.64 -27.18 43.61
CA ILE A 183 -2.18 -27.12 43.72
C ILE A 183 -1.84 -25.63 43.69
N ARG A 184 -1.00 -25.19 44.62
CA ARG A 184 -0.52 -23.81 44.67
C ARG A 184 0.93 -23.75 45.11
N VAL A 185 1.57 -22.62 44.80
CA VAL A 185 2.97 -22.37 45.15
C VAL A 185 3.11 -22.09 46.65
N SER A 186 4.05 -22.78 47.30
CA SER A 186 4.36 -22.64 48.73
C SER A 186 5.72 -23.28 49.05
N PRO A 187 6.47 -22.82 50.07
CA PRO A 187 6.24 -21.63 50.91
C PRO A 187 6.45 -20.29 50.17
N ALA A 188 6.31 -19.17 50.88
CA ALA A 188 6.40 -17.82 50.32
C ALA A 188 7.69 -17.55 49.52
N SER A 189 8.79 -18.25 49.81
CA SER A 189 10.06 -18.14 49.07
C SER A 189 9.99 -18.56 47.61
N TYR A 190 9.02 -19.41 47.22
CA TYR A 190 8.84 -19.86 45.84
C TYR A 190 7.81 -19.05 45.06
N ARG A 191 7.07 -18.15 45.72
CA ARG A 191 6.03 -17.34 45.08
C ARG A 191 6.67 -16.42 44.04
N PRO A 192 6.12 -16.35 42.80
CA PRO A 192 6.51 -15.36 41.82
C PRO A 192 6.48 -13.95 42.41
N LYS A 193 7.58 -13.20 42.25
CA LYS A 193 7.64 -11.79 42.64
C LYS A 193 7.23 -10.93 41.46
N VAL A 194 6.26 -10.05 41.69
CA VAL A 194 5.70 -9.18 40.66
C VAL A 194 5.65 -7.75 41.20
N THR A 195 5.90 -6.77 40.35
CA THR A 195 5.76 -5.36 40.70
C THR A 195 4.33 -4.93 40.45
N ALA A 196 3.73 -4.21 41.40
CA ALA A 196 2.37 -3.71 41.28
C ALA A 196 2.16 -2.94 39.96
N GLY A 197 1.01 -3.15 39.32
CA GLY A 197 0.65 -2.52 38.05
C GLY A 197 1.15 -3.23 36.79
N ASN A 198 1.86 -4.36 36.92
CA ASN A 198 2.19 -5.21 35.77
C ASN A 198 1.18 -6.35 35.64
N SER A 199 0.79 -6.63 34.40
CA SER A 199 -0.03 -7.77 34.04
C SER A 199 0.74 -9.09 34.22
N VAL A 200 0.04 -10.15 34.58
CA VAL A 200 0.58 -11.51 34.66
C VAL A 200 -0.37 -12.50 34.01
N VAL A 201 0.23 -13.47 33.30
CA VAL A 201 -0.52 -14.57 32.69
C VAL A 201 -0.14 -15.86 33.42
N ALA A 202 -1.14 -16.55 33.95
CA ALA A 202 -0.99 -17.90 34.46
C ALA A 202 -1.59 -18.87 33.44
N SER A 203 -0.85 -19.92 33.10
CA SER A 203 -1.37 -20.99 32.25
C SER A 203 -0.83 -22.35 32.65
N CYS A 204 -1.64 -23.39 32.43
CA CYS A 204 -1.26 -24.78 32.69
C CYS A 204 -1.91 -25.69 31.64
N TYR A 205 -1.17 -26.71 31.22
CA TYR A 205 -1.76 -27.82 30.49
C TYR A 205 -2.32 -28.84 31.48
N VAL A 206 -3.58 -29.20 31.30
CA VAL A 206 -4.31 -30.09 32.20
C VAL A 206 -4.92 -31.25 31.42
N ARG A 207 -5.06 -32.38 32.11
CA ARG A 207 -5.84 -33.52 31.68
C ARG A 207 -6.57 -34.07 32.90
N ALA A 208 -7.87 -34.27 32.80
CA ALA A 208 -8.70 -34.85 33.87
C ALA A 208 -9.86 -35.64 33.29
N THR A 209 -10.46 -36.48 34.13
CA THR A 209 -11.74 -37.16 33.85
C THR A 209 -12.78 -36.16 33.36
N ALA A 210 -13.46 -36.50 32.27
CA ALA A 210 -14.48 -35.65 31.67
C ALA A 210 -15.57 -35.28 32.70
N GLY A 211 -15.99 -34.02 32.73
CA GLY A 211 -16.97 -33.50 33.69
C GLY A 211 -16.38 -32.90 34.97
N LEU A 212 -15.12 -33.18 35.31
CA LEU A 212 -14.39 -32.34 36.27
C LEU A 212 -14.21 -30.93 35.70
N ALA A 213 -13.89 -29.96 36.55
CA ALA A 213 -13.70 -28.58 36.11
C ALA A 213 -12.46 -27.95 36.73
N PHE A 214 -11.81 -27.09 35.96
CA PHE A 214 -10.61 -26.37 36.33
C PHE A 214 -10.84 -24.88 36.36
N LYS A 215 -10.10 -24.20 37.22
CA LYS A 215 -10.07 -22.75 37.29
C LYS A 215 -8.71 -22.31 37.79
N ILE A 216 -8.16 -21.26 37.18
CA ILE A 216 -6.97 -20.60 37.71
C ILE A 216 -7.40 -19.52 38.68
N PHE A 217 -6.81 -19.56 39.87
CA PHE A 217 -6.91 -18.51 40.88
C PHE A 217 -5.55 -17.84 41.02
N ILE A 218 -5.53 -16.51 41.04
CA ILE A 218 -4.35 -15.71 41.35
C ILE A 218 -4.63 -14.91 42.61
N GLN A 219 -3.79 -15.12 43.62
CA GLN A 219 -3.83 -14.43 44.89
C GLN A 219 -2.52 -13.66 45.06
N GLY A 220 -2.60 -12.34 44.93
CA GLY A 220 -1.48 -11.44 45.21
C GLY A 220 -1.41 -11.19 46.70
N VAL A 221 -0.25 -11.45 47.30
CA VAL A 221 0.01 -11.18 48.73
C VAL A 221 0.95 -9.99 48.86
N ASN A 222 0.67 -9.10 49.81
CA ASN A 222 1.56 -7.97 50.11
C ASN A 222 2.79 -8.42 50.94
N ALA A 223 3.72 -7.50 51.18
CA ALA A 223 4.93 -7.77 51.97
C ALA A 223 4.65 -8.24 53.41
N ALA A 224 3.47 -7.93 53.96
CA ALA A 224 3.02 -8.38 55.27
C ALA A 224 2.36 -9.78 55.25
N GLY A 225 2.25 -10.40 54.08
CA GLY A 225 1.64 -11.73 53.91
C GLY A 225 0.11 -11.73 53.87
N THR A 226 -0.53 -10.56 53.78
CA THR A 226 -1.98 -10.41 53.63
C THR A 226 -2.36 -10.42 52.15
N ASP A 227 -3.53 -10.96 51.85
CA ASP A 227 -4.09 -10.92 50.50
C ASP A 227 -4.39 -9.48 50.09
N ALA A 228 -3.74 -9.03 49.03
CA ALA A 228 -3.94 -7.72 48.42
C ALA A 228 -4.85 -7.80 47.18
N VAL A 229 -4.80 -8.92 46.46
CA VAL A 229 -5.59 -9.18 45.25
C VAL A 229 -6.03 -10.63 45.27
N THR A 230 -7.31 -10.88 44.99
CA THR A 230 -7.81 -12.23 44.73
C THR A 230 -8.68 -12.19 43.50
N VAL A 231 -8.23 -12.85 42.44
CA VAL A 231 -8.90 -12.87 41.14
C VAL A 231 -8.86 -14.27 40.56
N SER A 232 -9.75 -14.53 39.60
CA SER A 232 -9.91 -15.88 39.10
C SER A 232 -10.53 -15.92 37.72
N GLY A 233 -10.09 -16.89 36.92
CA GLY A 233 -10.59 -17.09 35.56
C GLY A 233 -11.98 -17.77 35.50
N PRO A 234 -12.49 -18.01 34.29
CA PRO A 234 -13.69 -18.82 34.11
C PRO A 234 -13.45 -20.27 34.56
N LEU A 235 -14.54 -20.95 34.93
CA LEU A 235 -14.51 -22.38 35.19
C LEU A 235 -14.55 -23.13 33.84
N ILE A 236 -13.60 -24.03 33.62
CA ILE A 236 -13.42 -24.76 32.36
C ILE A 236 -13.66 -26.24 32.62
N VAL A 237 -14.66 -26.82 31.93
CA VAL A 237 -14.98 -28.24 32.06
C VAL A 237 -13.97 -29.09 31.30
N ALA A 238 -13.49 -30.15 31.95
CA ALA A 238 -12.57 -31.12 31.42
C ALA A 238 -13.25 -32.00 30.36
N THR A 239 -12.59 -32.24 29.25
CA THR A 239 -13.09 -33.07 28.14
C THR A 239 -12.63 -34.52 28.20
N GLY A 240 -11.73 -34.88 29.13
CA GLY A 240 -11.01 -36.16 29.12
C GLY A 240 -9.66 -36.12 28.36
N GLY A 241 -9.49 -35.12 27.48
CA GLY A 241 -8.27 -34.88 26.71
C GLY A 241 -7.35 -33.82 27.34
N THR A 242 -6.28 -33.50 26.63
CA THR A 242 -5.39 -32.37 26.98
C THR A 242 -6.08 -31.05 26.69
N GLN A 243 -6.09 -30.14 27.67
CA GLN A 243 -6.55 -28.76 27.51
C GLN A 243 -5.48 -27.81 28.07
N ARG A 244 -5.34 -26.63 27.48
CA ARG A 244 -4.56 -25.53 28.07
C ARG A 244 -5.53 -24.56 28.72
N ILE A 245 -5.42 -24.38 30.02
CA ILE A 245 -6.15 -23.33 30.74
C ILE A 245 -5.24 -22.11 30.87
N VAL A 246 -5.81 -20.93 30.64
CA VAL A 246 -5.09 -19.65 30.66
C VAL A 246 -5.94 -18.63 31.39
N TYR A 247 -5.31 -17.83 32.23
CA TYR A 247 -5.91 -16.65 32.84
C TYR A 247 -4.94 -15.48 32.72
N ASP A 248 -5.38 -14.46 32.02
CA ASP A 248 -4.68 -13.19 31.86
C ASP A 248 -5.22 -12.22 32.90
N TYR A 249 -4.34 -11.80 33.82
CA TYR A 249 -4.65 -10.79 34.82
C TYR A 249 -3.92 -9.49 34.43
N PRO A 250 -4.65 -8.47 33.96
CA PRO A 250 -4.08 -7.23 33.47
C PRO A 250 -3.45 -6.37 34.57
#